data_AF-A0A507QTS5-F1
#
_entry.id   AF-A0A507QTS5-F1
#
_cell.length_a   1.000
_cell.length_b   1.000
_cell.length_c   1.000
_cell.angle_alpha   90.00
_cell.angle_beta   90.00
_cell.angle_gamma   90.00
#
_symmetry.space_group_name_H-M   'P 1'
#
loop_
_entity.id
_entity.type
_entity.pdbx_description
1 polymer ?
#
loop_
_entity_poly.entity_id
_entity_poly.type
_entity_poly.pdbx_seq_one_letter_code
_entity_poly.pdbx_strand_id
1 'polypeptide(L)'
;MDAMTMRALLFLRDAGTEFEDVRYPFDDSWAATSAWLREKGISRTGRVPALEYHGTILTEHIPILRYLAWELGEYDGRTSPEKYIVDAVAGIYVDWRAKLPETLKKFREAFESRPRVKEYLHAS
;
A
#
# COMPACT_ATOMS: atom_id res chain seq x y z
N MET A 1 4.20 -10.95 -2.61
CA MET A 1 3.89 -10.17 -1.39
C MET A 1 4.01 -8.70 -1.75
N ASP A 2 2.89 -7.97 -1.78
CA ASP A 2 2.86 -6.54 -2.14
C ASP A 2 3.01 -5.67 -0.88
N ALA A 3 3.90 -4.67 -0.94
CA ALA A 3 4.18 -3.71 0.13
C ALA A 3 3.01 -2.73 0.42
N MET A 4 1.90 -2.80 -0.32
CA MET A 4 0.77 -1.87 -0.19
C MET A 4 -0.18 -2.22 0.96
N THR A 5 -0.40 -3.52 1.25
CA THR A 5 -1.34 -3.99 2.31
C THR A 5 -0.74 -3.92 3.73
N MET A 6 0.59 -3.94 3.86
CA MET A 6 1.27 -4.12 5.16
C MET A 6 1.15 -2.92 6.12
N ARG A 7 0.75 -1.73 5.64
CA ARG A 7 0.83 -0.47 6.42
C ARG A 7 -0.33 -0.31 7.41
N ALA A 8 -1.55 -0.57 6.98
CA ALA A 8 -2.72 -0.51 7.86
C ALA A 8 -2.64 -1.61 8.93
N LEU A 9 -2.18 -2.81 8.57
CA LEU A 9 -1.98 -3.91 9.51
C LEU A 9 -0.88 -3.59 10.54
N LEU A 10 0.23 -2.99 10.11
CA LEU A 10 1.28 -2.55 11.01
C LEU A 10 0.78 -1.50 12.01
N PHE A 11 -0.01 -0.53 11.53
CA PHE A 11 -0.64 0.48 12.38
C PHE A 11 -1.55 -0.15 13.44
N LEU A 12 -2.46 -1.04 13.03
CA LEU A 12 -3.39 -1.71 13.94
C LEU A 12 -2.64 -2.55 14.99
N ARG A 13 -1.57 -3.24 14.57
CA ARG A 13 -0.71 -4.00 15.49
C ARG A 13 0.03 -3.11 16.48
N ASP A 14 0.57 -1.98 16.03
CA ASP A 14 1.24 -1.01 16.89
C ASP A 14 0.28 -0.39 17.91
N ALA A 15 -0.94 -0.08 17.48
CA ALA A 15 -2.03 0.39 18.35
C ALA A 15 -2.57 -0.68 19.32
N GLY A 16 -2.12 -1.94 19.21
CA GLY A 16 -2.59 -3.05 20.05
C GLY A 16 -4.04 -3.48 19.76
N THR A 17 -4.56 -3.16 18.57
CA THR A 17 -5.93 -3.49 18.16
C THR A 17 -5.95 -4.86 17.47
N GLU A 18 -6.84 -5.74 17.92
CA GLU A 18 -7.12 -7.02 17.25
C GLU A 18 -7.82 -6.79 15.91
N PHE A 19 -7.44 -7.55 14.88
CA PHE A 19 -8.04 -7.45 13.55
C PHE A 19 -8.05 -8.79 12.83
N GLU A 20 -9.00 -8.96 11.91
CA GLU A 20 -9.00 -10.05 10.94
C GLU A 20 -8.27 -9.62 9.66
N ASP A 21 -7.30 -10.43 9.21
CA ASP A 21 -6.53 -10.17 7.99
C ASP A 21 -6.99 -11.08 6.85
N VAL A 22 -7.78 -10.52 5.92
CA VAL A 22 -8.20 -11.21 4.71
C VAL A 22 -7.26 -10.87 3.56
N ARG A 23 -6.53 -11.87 3.06
CA ARG A 23 -5.56 -11.72 1.98
C ARG A 23 -6.05 -12.36 0.69
N TYR A 24 -5.88 -11.61 -0.39
CA TYR A 24 -6.15 -12.07 -1.74
C TYR A 24 -4.84 -12.27 -2.50
N PRO A 25 -4.70 -13.38 -3.26
CA PRO A 25 -3.52 -13.57 -4.10
C PRO A 25 -3.47 -12.56 -5.24
N PHE A 26 -2.27 -12.12 -5.59
CA PHE A 26 -2.03 -11.26 -6.75
C PHE A 26 -1.51 -12.11 -7.91
N ASP A 27 -2.40 -12.92 -8.47
CA ASP A 27 -2.18 -13.82 -9.59
C ASP A 27 -3.29 -13.65 -10.65
N ASP A 28 -3.45 -14.62 -11.55
CA ASP A 28 -4.46 -14.58 -12.63
C ASP A 28 -5.91 -14.47 -12.10
N SER A 29 -6.17 -14.82 -10.84
CA SER A 29 -7.48 -14.68 -10.20
C SER A 29 -7.80 -13.25 -9.76
N TRP A 30 -6.81 -12.35 -9.72
CA TRP A 30 -6.96 -10.98 -9.21
C TRP A 30 -8.05 -10.19 -9.94
N ALA A 31 -8.21 -10.38 -11.25
CA ALA A 31 -9.24 -9.69 -12.01
C ALA A 31 -10.66 -10.06 -11.51
N ALA A 32 -10.89 -11.35 -11.21
CA ALA A 32 -12.15 -11.82 -10.65
C ALA A 32 -12.34 -11.31 -9.22
N THR A 33 -11.30 -11.35 -8.38
CA THR A 33 -11.33 -10.79 -7.03
C THR A 33 -11.66 -9.29 -7.04
N SER A 34 -11.02 -8.52 -7.91
CA SER A 34 -11.24 -7.08 -8.05
C SER A 34 -12.69 -6.76 -8.45
N ALA A 35 -13.28 -7.55 -9.36
CA ALA A 35 -14.69 -7.43 -9.74
C ALA A 35 -15.62 -7.78 -8.56
N TRP A 36 -15.35 -8.87 -7.86
CA TRP A 36 -16.11 -9.29 -6.68
C TRP A 36 -16.07 -8.25 -5.55
N LEU A 37 -14.92 -7.64 -5.29
CA LEU A 37 -14.76 -6.56 -4.30
C LEU A 37 -15.63 -5.34 -4.62
N ARG A 38 -15.81 -5.02 -5.91
CA ARG A 38 -16.70 -3.94 -6.37
C ARG A 38 -18.16 -4.32 -6.19
N GLU A 39 -18.53 -5.53 -6.60
CA GLU A 39 -19.90 -6.03 -6.50
C GLU A 39 -20.38 -6.08 -5.04
N LYS A 40 -19.53 -6.53 -4.12
CA LYS A 40 -19.82 -6.58 -2.68
C LYS A 40 -19.79 -5.22 -1.99
N GLY A 41 -19.39 -4.15 -2.67
CA GLY A 41 -19.25 -2.82 -2.09
C GLY A 41 -18.05 -2.65 -1.16
N ILE A 42 -17.18 -3.65 -1.04
CA ILE A 42 -15.96 -3.63 -0.20
C ILE A 42 -14.94 -2.63 -0.74
N SER A 43 -14.85 -2.51 -2.06
CA SER A 43 -13.99 -1.51 -2.67
C SER A 43 -14.61 -1.00 -3.95
N ARG A 44 -14.98 0.28 -3.97
CA ARG A 44 -15.50 0.95 -5.17
C ARG A 44 -14.56 0.85 -6.36
N THR A 45 -13.25 0.86 -6.12
CA THR A 45 -12.22 0.76 -7.16
C THR A 45 -11.78 -0.68 -7.43
N GLY A 46 -12.22 -1.65 -6.61
CA GLY A 46 -11.75 -3.03 -6.64
C GLY A 46 -10.28 -3.19 -6.25
N ARG A 47 -9.73 -2.20 -5.53
CA ARG A 47 -8.37 -2.18 -5.01
C ARG A 47 -8.37 -2.40 -3.51
N VAL A 48 -7.28 -2.97 -3.02
CA VAL A 48 -6.97 -3.09 -1.59
C VAL A 48 -5.84 -2.10 -1.24
N PRO A 49 -5.70 -1.64 0.02
CA PRO A 49 -6.46 -2.06 1.21
C PRO A 49 -7.88 -1.48 1.27
N ALA A 50 -8.78 -2.27 1.88
CA ALA A 50 -10.09 -1.87 2.36
C ALA A 50 -10.23 -2.39 3.80
N LEU A 51 -10.78 -1.57 4.69
CA LEU A 51 -10.96 -1.88 6.11
C LEU A 51 -12.44 -1.71 6.46
N GLU A 52 -13.05 -2.75 7.02
CA GLU A 52 -14.35 -2.64 7.66
C GLU A 52 -14.13 -2.26 9.14
N TYR A 53 -14.71 -1.15 9.57
CA TYR A 53 -14.59 -0.62 10.92
C TYR A 53 -15.93 -0.02 11.34
N HIS A 54 -16.52 -0.54 12.42
CA HIS A 54 -17.87 -0.16 12.91
C HIS A 54 -18.95 -0.12 11.81
N GLY A 55 -18.98 -1.14 10.95
CA GLY A 55 -19.93 -1.24 9.83
C GLY A 55 -19.70 -0.24 8.70
N THR A 56 -18.62 0.54 8.75
CA THR A 56 -18.19 1.45 7.69
C THR A 56 -17.00 0.86 6.94
N ILE A 57 -17.01 1.00 5.62
CA ILE A 57 -15.92 0.53 4.77
C ILE A 57 -15.02 1.71 4.41
N LEU A 58 -13.78 1.66 4.90
CA LEU A 58 -12.74 2.64 4.63
C LEU A 58 -11.81 2.08 3.54
N THR A 59 -11.55 2.87 2.51
CA THR A 59 -10.67 2.49 1.39
C THR A 59 -9.50 3.45 1.27
N GLU A 60 -8.41 2.99 0.66
CA GLU A 60 -7.16 3.72 0.49
C GLU A 60 -6.36 3.89 1.80
N HIS A 61 -5.09 3.53 1.72
CA HIS A 61 -4.21 3.45 2.89
C HIS A 61 -4.01 4.78 3.66
N ILE A 62 -3.80 5.94 3.02
CA ILE A 62 -3.61 7.21 3.77
C ILE A 62 -4.90 7.65 4.47
N PRO A 63 -6.07 7.69 3.80
CA PRO A 63 -7.33 7.98 4.48
C PRO A 63 -7.64 7.03 5.65
N ILE A 64 -7.41 5.72 5.47
CA ILE A 64 -7.58 4.73 6.56
C ILE A 64 -6.71 5.08 7.76
N LEU A 65 -5.40 5.27 7.55
CA LEU A 65 -4.47 5.58 8.65
C LEU A 65 -4.83 6.88 9.37
N ARG A 66 -5.22 7.92 8.62
CA ARG A 66 -5.62 9.20 9.20
C ARG A 66 -6.92 9.06 10.01
N TYR A 67 -7.90 8.33 9.48
CA TYR A 67 -9.15 8.06 10.18
C TYR A 67 -8.89 7.33 11.50
N LEU A 68 -8.06 6.28 11.49
CA LEU A 68 -7.72 5.53 12.70
C LEU A 68 -6.94 6.39 13.72
N ALA A 69 -6.03 7.25 13.25
CA ALA A 69 -5.32 8.19 14.13
C ALA A 69 -6.30 9.12 14.87
N TRP A 70 -7.32 9.64 14.17
CA TRP A 70 -8.35 10.46 14.79
C TRP A 70 -9.20 9.70 15.80
N GLU A 71 -9.63 8.48 15.47
CA GLU A 71 -10.42 7.63 16.36
C GLU A 71 -9.67 7.25 17.63
N LEU A 72 -8.36 7.00 17.53
CA LEU A 72 -7.51 6.68 18.67
C LEU A 72 -7.06 7.91 19.47
N GLY A 73 -7.15 9.11 18.89
CA GLY A 73 -6.62 10.34 19.48
C GLY A 73 -5.08 10.36 19.56
N GLU A 74 -4.40 9.56 18.74
CA GLU A 74 -2.95 9.37 18.73
C GLU A 74 -2.46 9.37 17.27
N TYR A 75 -1.15 9.45 17.05
CA TYR A 75 -0.49 9.35 15.73
C TYR A 75 -0.66 10.52 14.74
N ASP A 76 -1.59 11.47 14.96
CA ASP A 76 -1.76 12.63 14.07
C ASP A 76 -1.08 13.92 14.56
N GLY A 77 -0.49 13.92 15.76
CA GLY A 77 0.15 15.08 16.38
C GLY A 77 -0.77 15.84 17.33
N ARG A 78 -0.22 16.52 18.33
CA ARG A 78 -0.99 17.15 19.42
C ARG A 78 -1.30 18.62 19.16
N THR A 79 -0.52 19.27 18.30
CA THR A 79 -0.66 20.69 17.97
C THR A 79 -0.89 20.89 16.47
N SER A 80 -1.45 22.03 16.07
CA SER A 80 -1.66 22.33 14.64
C SER A 80 -0.37 22.26 13.81
N PRO A 81 0.80 22.75 14.28
CA PRO A 81 2.07 22.56 13.56
C PRO A 81 2.50 21.09 13.43
N GLU A 82 2.30 20.27 14.46
CA GLU A 82 2.63 18.84 14.39
C GLU A 82 1.73 18.11 13.40
N LYS A 83 0.42 18.38 13.43
CA LYS A 83 -0.55 17.85 12.45
C LYS A 83 -0.17 18.21 11.02
N TYR A 84 0.25 19.46 10.80
CA TYR A 84 0.76 19.90 9.50
C TYR A 84 2.00 19.12 9.05
N ILE A 85 2.96 18.87 9.95
CA ILE A 85 4.17 18.10 9.64
C ILE A 85 3.80 16.66 9.26
N VAL A 86 2.91 16.02 10.03
CA VAL A 86 2.42 14.66 9.73
C VAL A 86 1.80 14.59 8.34
N ASP A 87 0.93 15.54 8.00
CA ASP A 87 0.30 15.60 6.68
C ASP A 87 1.31 15.88 5.55
N ALA A 88 2.29 16.76 5.78
CA ALA A 88 3.34 17.05 4.81
C ALA A 88 4.20 15.81 4.53
N VAL A 89 4.60 15.07 5.56
CA VAL A 89 5.36 13.81 5.43
C VAL A 89 4.53 12.75 4.69
N ALA A 90 3.24 12.62 5.01
CA ALA A 90 2.35 11.70 4.32
C ALA A 90 2.23 12.04 2.82
N GLY A 91 2.15 13.32 2.48
CA GLY A 91 2.14 13.80 1.09
C GLY A 91 3.42 13.44 0.33
N ILE A 92 4.59 13.73 0.91
CA ILE A 92 5.90 13.37 0.33
C ILE A 92 5.98 11.87 0.08
N TYR A 93 5.51 11.07 1.03
CA TYR A 93 5.48 9.62 0.90
C TYR A 93 4.60 9.16 -0.27
N VAL A 94 3.40 9.73 -0.44
CA VAL A 94 2.51 9.42 -1.58
C VAL A 94 3.19 9.75 -2.90
N ASP A 95 3.81 10.93 -2.99
CA ASP A 95 4.52 11.38 -4.20
C ASP A 95 5.70 10.48 -4.55
N TRP A 96 6.50 10.11 -3.55
CA TRP A 96 7.62 9.21 -3.74
C TRP A 96 7.17 7.85 -4.23
N ARG A 97 6.07 7.31 -3.69
CA ARG A 97 5.54 6.01 -4.12
C ARG A 97 4.96 6.04 -5.54
N ALA A 98 4.40 7.17 -5.97
CA ALA A 98 3.91 7.33 -7.34
C ALA A 98 5.04 7.41 -8.37
N LYS A 99 6.24 7.83 -7.95
CA LYS A 99 7.36 8.12 -8.84
C LYS A 99 8.47 7.10 -8.62
N LEU A 100 8.57 6.08 -9.48
CA LEU A 100 9.83 5.35 -9.59
C LEU A 100 10.89 6.34 -10.11
N PRO A 101 12.00 6.59 -9.37
CA PRO A 101 13.07 7.43 -9.85
C PRO A 101 13.50 6.98 -11.25
N GLU A 102 13.71 7.93 -12.16
CA GLU A 102 14.12 7.64 -13.53
C GLU A 102 15.39 6.76 -13.58
N THR A 103 16.28 6.95 -12.61
CA THR A 103 17.47 6.12 -12.39
C THR A 103 17.14 4.64 -12.17
N LEU A 104 16.08 4.33 -11.41
CA LEU A 104 15.66 2.94 -11.16
C LEU A 104 14.96 2.33 -12.38
N LYS A 105 14.23 3.13 -13.16
CA LYS A 105 13.65 2.66 -14.44
C LYS A 105 14.76 2.26 -15.42
N LYS A 106 15.74 3.16 -15.61
CA LYS A 106 16.93 2.90 -16.44
C LYS A 106 17.73 1.70 -15.94
N PHE A 107 17.90 1.57 -14.62
CA PHE A 107 18.57 0.41 -14.04
C PHE A 107 17.81 -0.89 -14.34
N ARG A 108 16.49 -0.91 -14.17
CA ARG A 108 15.65 -2.08 -14.47
C ARG A 108 15.75 -2.47 -15.95
N GLU A 109 15.62 -1.51 -16.86
CA GLU A 109 15.77 -1.73 -18.31
C GLU A 109 17.16 -2.29 -18.65
N ALA A 110 18.22 -1.70 -18.08
CA ALA A 110 19.58 -2.17 -18.23
C ALA A 110 19.83 -3.52 -17.55
N PHE A 111 19.00 -3.94 -16.60
CA PHE A 111 19.06 -5.26 -15.95
C PHE A 111 18.34 -6.33 -16.76
N GLU A 112 17.15 -6.03 -17.26
CA GLU A 112 16.32 -6.94 -18.05
C GLU A 112 16.88 -7.19 -19.46
N SER A 113 17.62 -6.23 -20.03
CA SER A 113 18.29 -6.37 -21.34
C SER A 113 19.61 -7.15 -21.32
N ARG A 114 20.08 -7.59 -20.15
CA ARG A 114 21.37 -8.32 -20.05
C ARG A 114 21.25 -9.73 -20.62
N PRO A 115 22.24 -10.21 -21.40
CA PRO A 115 22.32 -11.60 -21.80
C PRO A 115 22.31 -12.52 -20.57
N ARG A 116 21.63 -13.68 -20.66
CA ARG A 116 21.58 -14.61 -19.52
C ARG A 116 22.99 -15.15 -19.29
N VAL A 117 23.41 -15.28 -18.03
CA VAL A 117 24.78 -15.71 -17.62
C VAL A 117 25.28 -16.96 -18.37
N LYS A 118 24.37 -17.88 -18.75
CA LYS A 118 24.69 -19.05 -19.56
C LYS A 118 25.33 -18.72 -20.91
N GLU A 119 24.97 -17.60 -21.54
CA GLU A 119 25.51 -17.16 -22.83
C GLU A 119 26.96 -16.67 -22.72
N TYR A 120 27.37 -16.17 -21.55
CA TYR A 120 28.77 -15.80 -21.29
C TYR A 120 29.68 -17.01 -21.07
N LEU A 121 29.13 -18.13 -20.58
CA LEU A 121 29.91 -19.35 -20.29
C LEU A 121 30.20 -20.20 -21.53
N HIS A 122 29.51 -19.95 -22.65
CA HIS A 122 29.75 -20.63 -23.93
C HIS A 122 30.65 -19.82 -24.89
N ALA A 123 31.02 -18.60 -24.52
CA ALA A 123 31.85 -17.69 -25.32
C ALA A 123 33.33 -17.66 -24.87
N SER A 124 33.71 -18.53 -23.93
CA SER A 124 35.07 -18.71 -23.37
C SER A 124 35.52 -20.15 -23.55
#